data_AF-A0A7L2PNN1-F1
#
_entry.id   AF-A0A7L2PNN1-F1
#
_cell.length_a   1.000
_cell.length_b   1.000
_cell.length_c   1.000
_cell.angle_alpha   90.00
_cell.angle_beta   90.00
_cell.angle_gamma   90.00
#
_symmetry.space_group_name_H-M   'P 1'
#
loop_
_entity.id
_entity.type
_entity.pdbx_description
1 polymer ?
#
loop_
_entity_poly.entity_id
_entity_poly.type
_entity_poly.pdbx_seq_one_letter_code
_entity_poly.pdbx_strand_id
1 'polypeptide(L)'
;VAERPQHMLMRVSVGIHKADIDAAIETYNLLSERWFTHASPTLFNAGTNRPQLSSCFLLCMKDDSIEGIYDTLKQCALISKSAGGIGLAVSCIRATGSYIAGTNGNSNGLVPMLRVYNNTARYVDQGGNKRPGAFAIYLEPWHLDIFEFLDLKKNTGKEEQRARDLFFALWIPDLFMKRVETNQDWSLMCPNECPGLDDVWGEEFEKLYESYEQQGRVRRVVKAQQLWYAIIESQTETGTPYMLYKDSCNRKSNQQNLGTIKCSNLCTEIVEYTSKDEVAVCNLASIALNMYVTPEHTYDFKKLAEVTKVIVRNLNKIIDINYYPVPE
;
A
#
# COMPACT_ATOMS: atom_id res chain seq x y z
N VAL A 1 -23.95 -11.29 23.12
CA VAL A 1 -24.05 -11.28 21.63
C VAL A 1 -25.51 -11.11 21.26
N ALA A 2 -25.85 -10.07 20.48
CA ALA A 2 -27.24 -9.78 20.09
C ALA A 2 -27.57 -10.24 18.64
N GLU A 3 -26.59 -10.20 17.74
CA GLU A 3 -26.76 -10.65 16.35
C GLU A 3 -26.45 -12.15 16.22
N ARG A 4 -27.37 -12.92 15.62
CA ARG A 4 -27.02 -14.23 15.04
C ARG A 4 -26.19 -13.99 13.78
N PRO A 5 -25.42 -14.98 13.29
CA PRO A 5 -24.72 -14.85 12.01
C PRO A 5 -25.64 -14.38 10.87
N GLN A 6 -26.85 -14.95 10.78
CA GLN A 6 -27.83 -14.59 9.74
C GLN A 6 -28.34 -13.13 9.87
N HIS A 7 -28.46 -12.60 11.10
CA HIS A 7 -28.83 -11.19 11.31
C HIS A 7 -27.73 -10.27 10.76
N MET A 8 -26.46 -10.58 11.03
CA MET A 8 -25.32 -9.82 10.51
C MET A 8 -25.29 -9.86 8.97
N LEU A 9 -25.45 -11.04 8.36
CA LEU A 9 -25.46 -11.16 6.89
C LEU A 9 -26.62 -10.40 6.24
N MET A 10 -27.81 -10.41 6.85
CA MET A 10 -28.94 -9.62 6.36
C MET A 10 -28.70 -8.11 6.56
N ARG A 11 -28.14 -7.69 7.70
CA ARG A 11 -27.74 -6.29 7.93
C ARG A 11 -26.75 -5.82 6.87
N VAL A 12 -25.75 -6.64 6.53
CA VAL A 12 -24.78 -6.33 5.47
C VAL A 12 -25.47 -6.18 4.11
N SER A 13 -26.34 -7.13 3.77
CA SER A 13 -27.04 -7.14 2.49
C SER A 13 -27.95 -5.91 2.33
N VAL A 14 -28.75 -5.60 3.35
CA VAL A 14 -29.58 -4.38 3.38
C VAL A 14 -28.72 -3.11 3.44
N GLY A 15 -27.60 -3.14 4.16
CA GLY A 15 -26.66 -2.01 4.23
C GLY A 15 -26.09 -1.61 2.87
N ILE A 16 -25.82 -2.60 2.00
CA ILE A 16 -25.33 -2.41 0.63
C ILE A 16 -26.46 -2.00 -0.32
N HIS A 17 -27.60 -2.70 -0.25
CA HIS A 17 -28.65 -2.58 -1.26
C HIS A 17 -29.79 -1.61 -0.91
N LYS A 18 -29.88 -1.19 0.35
CA LYS A 18 -30.88 -0.24 0.87
C LYS A 18 -32.31 -0.66 0.52
N ALA A 19 -32.99 0.11 -0.33
CA ALA A 19 -34.39 -0.11 -0.71
C ALA A 19 -34.56 -1.22 -1.78
N ASP A 20 -33.48 -1.65 -2.43
CA ASP A 20 -33.47 -2.72 -3.42
C ASP A 20 -33.45 -4.09 -2.69
N ILE A 21 -34.63 -4.51 -2.24
CA ILE A 21 -34.80 -5.72 -1.41
C ILE A 21 -34.53 -7.00 -2.21
N ASP A 22 -34.81 -7.00 -3.52
CA ASP A 22 -34.53 -8.17 -4.37
C ASP A 22 -33.01 -8.45 -4.41
N ALA A 23 -32.20 -7.42 -4.65
CA ALA A 23 -30.74 -7.54 -4.59
C ALA A 23 -30.22 -7.84 -3.17
N ALA A 24 -30.89 -7.31 -2.13
CA ALA A 24 -30.55 -7.63 -0.75
C ALA A 24 -30.76 -9.12 -0.43
N ILE A 25 -31.86 -9.71 -0.88
CA ILE A 25 -32.16 -11.13 -0.69
C ILE A 25 -31.19 -12.00 -1.51
N GLU A 26 -30.88 -11.61 -2.76
CA GLU A 26 -29.89 -12.29 -3.60
C GLU A 26 -28.52 -12.35 -2.89
N THR A 27 -28.02 -11.19 -2.43
CA THR A 27 -26.75 -11.10 -1.71
C THR A 27 -26.77 -11.87 -0.39
N TYR A 28 -27.87 -11.81 0.36
CA TYR A 28 -28.01 -12.56 1.62
C TYR A 28 -27.91 -14.07 1.38
N ASN A 29 -28.63 -14.60 0.39
CA ASN A 29 -28.59 -16.03 0.09
C ASN A 29 -27.16 -16.45 -0.28
N LEU A 30 -26.51 -15.69 -1.18
CA LEU A 30 -25.14 -15.99 -1.58
C LEU A 30 -24.12 -15.95 -0.42
N LEU A 31 -24.25 -14.97 0.49
CA LEU A 31 -23.41 -14.87 1.68
C LEU A 31 -23.70 -16.00 2.68
N SER A 32 -24.98 -16.29 2.95
CA SER A 32 -25.42 -17.28 3.95
C SER A 32 -25.09 -18.72 3.54
N GLU A 33 -25.14 -19.02 2.26
CA GLU A 33 -24.70 -20.29 1.66
C GLU A 33 -23.18 -20.37 1.48
N ARG A 34 -22.47 -19.26 1.73
CA ARG A 34 -21.01 -19.13 1.72
C ARG A 34 -20.37 -19.19 0.33
N TRP A 35 -21.07 -18.75 -0.71
CA TRP A 35 -20.51 -18.66 -2.07
C TRP A 35 -19.38 -17.64 -2.17
N PHE A 36 -19.46 -16.58 -1.37
CA PHE A 36 -18.46 -15.54 -1.23
C PHE A 36 -18.58 -14.86 0.14
N THR A 37 -17.64 -13.99 0.47
CA THR A 37 -17.76 -13.09 1.63
C THR A 37 -17.27 -11.69 1.27
N HIS A 38 -17.90 -10.67 1.86
CA HIS A 38 -17.36 -9.31 1.86
C HIS A 38 -16.19 -9.19 2.85
N ALA A 39 -15.35 -8.17 2.66
CA ALA A 39 -14.25 -7.89 3.59
C ALA A 39 -14.73 -7.54 5.00
N SER A 40 -13.85 -7.71 5.99
CA SER A 40 -14.18 -7.50 7.40
C SER A 40 -14.76 -6.10 7.70
N PRO A 41 -14.26 -4.98 7.14
CA PRO A 41 -14.86 -3.66 7.39
C PRO A 41 -16.30 -3.56 6.89
N THR A 42 -16.61 -4.14 5.73
CA THR A 42 -18.00 -4.24 5.23
C THR A 42 -18.88 -5.04 6.19
N LEU A 43 -18.41 -6.20 6.68
CA LEU A 43 -19.18 -7.02 7.63
C LEU A 43 -19.43 -6.28 8.96
N PHE A 44 -18.44 -5.53 9.43
CA PHE A 44 -18.54 -4.75 10.66
C PHE A 44 -19.47 -3.55 10.53
N ASN A 45 -19.40 -2.82 9.42
CA ASN A 45 -19.93 -1.46 9.34
C ASN A 45 -21.11 -1.30 8.39
N ALA A 46 -21.45 -2.26 7.53
CA ALA A 46 -22.62 -2.14 6.67
C ALA A 46 -23.90 -2.00 7.52
N GLY A 47 -24.73 -1.00 7.18
CA GLY A 47 -25.95 -0.67 7.92
C GLY A 47 -25.73 0.10 9.23
N THR A 48 -24.51 0.55 9.54
CA THR A 48 -24.22 1.39 10.72
C THR A 48 -24.10 2.87 10.36
N ASN A 49 -24.00 3.74 11.37
CA ASN A 49 -23.78 5.17 11.18
C ASN A 49 -22.36 5.44 10.66
N ARG A 50 -22.23 6.27 9.61
CA ARG A 50 -20.95 6.60 8.94
C ARG A 50 -20.14 5.34 8.59
N PRO A 51 -20.66 4.49 7.69
CA PRO A 51 -20.11 3.17 7.45
C PRO A 51 -18.80 3.22 6.64
N GLN A 52 -17.67 2.94 7.28
CA GLN A 52 -16.38 2.72 6.59
C GLN A 52 -16.28 1.24 6.17
N LEU A 53 -16.54 0.96 4.89
CA LEU A 53 -16.67 -0.39 4.32
C LEU A 53 -15.40 -0.85 3.59
N SER A 54 -14.51 0.07 3.24
CA SER A 54 -13.27 -0.20 2.52
C SER A 54 -12.15 -0.65 3.46
N SER A 55 -11.20 -1.43 2.93
CA SER A 55 -10.22 -2.12 3.80
C SER A 55 -8.87 -1.45 3.90
N CYS A 56 -8.34 -1.00 2.77
CA CYS A 56 -6.99 -0.49 2.68
C CYS A 56 -6.98 0.78 1.85
N PHE A 57 -5.95 1.59 2.06
CA PHE A 57 -5.74 2.87 1.41
C PHE A 57 -4.31 2.94 0.89
N LEU A 58 -4.08 3.64 -0.22
CA LEU A 58 -2.77 3.90 -0.77
C LEU A 58 -2.56 5.41 -0.83
N LEU A 59 -1.38 5.86 -0.40
CA LEU A 59 -1.01 7.26 -0.40
C LEU A 59 0.38 7.42 -0.99
N CYS A 60 0.61 8.53 -1.69
CA CYS A 60 1.96 9.04 -1.85
C CYS A 60 2.18 10.19 -0.85
N MET A 61 3.42 10.36 -0.41
CA MET A 61 3.80 11.54 0.34
C MET A 61 3.47 12.82 -0.45
N LYS A 62 2.77 13.78 0.16
CA LYS A 62 2.29 14.98 -0.55
C LYS A 62 3.43 15.84 -1.11
N ASP A 63 4.49 16.04 -0.33
CA ASP A 63 5.62 16.90 -0.69
C ASP A 63 6.86 16.60 0.16
N ASP A 64 8.05 16.95 -0.34
CA ASP A 64 9.34 16.89 0.38
C ASP A 64 9.53 18.14 1.26
N SER A 65 8.58 18.33 2.18
CA SER A 65 8.53 19.43 3.13
C SER A 65 7.91 19.00 4.46
N ILE A 66 8.15 19.75 5.53
CA ILE A 66 7.52 19.47 6.83
C ILE A 66 6.00 19.55 6.74
N GLU A 67 5.46 20.52 5.97
CA GLU A 67 4.02 20.64 5.75
C GLU A 67 3.45 19.40 5.05
N GLY A 68 4.05 18.99 3.92
CA GLY A 68 3.63 17.79 3.20
C GLY A 68 3.73 16.50 4.03
N ILE A 69 4.80 16.35 4.82
CA ILE A 69 5.00 15.20 5.71
C ILE A 69 3.92 15.15 6.80
N TYR A 70 3.63 16.27 7.46
CA TYR A 70 2.67 16.29 8.56
C TYR A 70 1.21 16.23 8.09
N ASP A 71 0.90 16.76 6.90
CA ASP A 71 -0.41 16.57 6.27
C ASP A 71 -0.65 15.10 5.92
N THR A 72 0.35 14.44 5.32
CA THR A 72 0.30 13.01 5.03
C THR A 72 0.17 12.19 6.32
N LEU A 73 0.89 12.55 7.39
CA LEU A 73 0.78 11.90 8.69
C LEU A 73 -0.63 12.04 9.29
N LYS A 74 -1.24 13.23 9.17
CA LYS A 74 -2.63 13.48 9.58
C LYS A 74 -3.61 12.61 8.80
N GLN A 75 -3.44 12.47 7.48
CA GLN A 75 -4.24 11.55 6.67
C GLN A 75 -4.11 10.11 7.18
N CYS A 76 -2.89 9.63 7.41
CA CYS A 76 -2.65 8.29 7.94
C CYS A 76 -3.32 8.07 9.31
N ALA A 77 -3.28 9.07 10.20
CA ALA A 77 -3.95 9.00 11.50
C ALA A 77 -5.48 8.90 11.36
N LEU A 78 -6.10 9.67 10.46
CA LEU A 78 -7.55 9.64 10.22
C LEU A 78 -8.00 8.30 9.59
N ILE A 79 -7.20 7.76 8.68
CA ILE A 79 -7.43 6.44 8.07
C ILE A 79 -7.29 5.33 9.11
N SER A 80 -6.21 5.35 9.92
CA SER A 80 -5.97 4.36 10.97
C SER A 80 -7.08 4.36 12.03
N LYS A 81 -7.55 5.54 12.44
CA LYS A 81 -8.70 5.69 13.34
C LYS A 81 -9.95 4.98 12.80
N SER A 82 -10.10 4.96 11.48
CA SER A 82 -11.22 4.31 10.79
C SER A 82 -10.93 2.86 10.38
N ALA A 83 -9.92 2.25 11.01
CA ALA A 83 -9.48 0.87 10.85
C ALA A 83 -8.98 0.48 9.44
N GLY A 84 -8.49 1.45 8.66
CA GLY A 84 -7.86 1.20 7.37
C GLY A 84 -6.39 0.79 7.48
N GLY A 85 -5.97 -0.20 6.69
CA GLY A 85 -4.55 -0.47 6.43
C GLY A 85 -3.99 0.51 5.39
N ILE A 86 -2.69 0.81 5.42
CA ILE A 86 -2.08 1.83 4.56
C ILE A 86 -0.89 1.26 3.79
N GLY A 87 -0.80 1.54 2.49
CA GLY A 87 0.46 1.59 1.74
C GLY A 87 0.88 3.04 1.51
N LEU A 88 2.13 3.38 1.80
CA LEU A 88 2.65 4.75 1.70
C LEU A 88 3.95 4.79 0.90
N ALA A 89 3.95 5.46 -0.25
CA ALA A 89 5.17 5.76 -1.01
C ALA A 89 5.95 6.92 -0.37
N VAL A 90 7.25 6.72 -0.10
CA VAL A 90 8.11 7.72 0.57
C VAL A 90 9.37 8.10 -0.19
N SER A 91 9.58 7.56 -1.40
CA SER A 91 10.81 7.77 -2.19
C SER A 91 11.11 9.22 -2.55
N CYS A 92 10.12 10.12 -2.52
CA CYS A 92 10.31 11.54 -2.83
C CYS A 92 10.93 12.35 -1.68
N ILE A 93 11.00 11.81 -0.46
CA ILE A 93 11.56 12.52 0.70
C ILE A 93 13.08 12.52 0.64
N ARG A 94 13.71 13.69 0.81
CA ARG A 94 15.17 13.85 0.73
C ARG A 94 15.92 12.99 1.75
N ALA A 95 17.02 12.43 1.30
CA ALA A 95 17.85 11.53 2.10
C ALA A 95 18.70 12.23 3.18
N THR A 96 19.32 11.42 4.03
CA THR A 96 20.22 11.88 5.10
C THR A 96 21.36 12.75 4.56
N GLY A 97 21.57 13.92 5.19
CA GLY A 97 22.66 14.83 4.83
C GLY A 97 22.40 15.68 3.58
N SER A 98 21.20 15.65 2.99
CA SER A 98 20.82 16.57 1.92
C SER A 98 20.42 17.93 2.46
N TYR A 99 20.78 18.99 1.73
CA TYR A 99 20.64 20.37 2.17
C TYR A 99 19.17 20.82 2.29
N ILE A 100 18.89 21.69 3.26
CA ILE A 100 17.59 22.34 3.47
C ILE A 100 17.79 23.85 3.36
N ALA A 101 17.42 24.41 2.21
CA ALA A 101 17.64 25.84 1.91
C ALA A 101 16.96 26.77 2.92
N GLY A 102 15.71 26.48 3.32
CA GLY A 102 14.94 27.37 4.20
C GLY A 102 15.48 27.51 5.62
N THR A 103 16.18 26.49 6.15
CA THR A 103 16.72 26.49 7.52
C THR A 103 18.25 26.47 7.56
N ASN A 104 18.91 26.46 6.39
CA ASN A 104 20.35 26.33 6.23
C ASN A 104 20.94 25.11 6.98
N GLY A 105 20.14 24.05 7.11
CA GLY A 105 20.51 22.80 7.78
C GLY A 105 20.59 21.62 6.81
N ASN A 106 20.78 20.42 7.35
CA ASN A 106 20.76 19.17 6.59
C ASN A 106 19.62 18.27 7.08
N SER A 107 19.04 17.50 6.16
CA SER A 107 18.02 16.50 6.47
C SER A 107 18.60 15.37 7.32
N ASN A 108 17.77 14.86 8.24
CA ASN A 108 18.08 13.64 8.98
C ASN A 108 17.62 12.36 8.26
N GLY A 109 17.08 12.50 7.04
CA GLY A 109 16.67 11.39 6.19
C GLY A 109 15.39 10.68 6.60
N LEU A 110 15.17 9.50 6.02
CA LEU A 110 13.94 8.73 6.20
C LEU A 110 13.76 8.17 7.60
N VAL A 111 14.83 7.71 8.26
CA VAL A 111 14.73 6.95 9.52
C VAL A 111 14.00 7.74 10.62
N PRO A 112 14.36 9.01 10.94
CA PRO A 112 13.65 9.77 11.96
C PRO A 112 12.21 10.11 11.58
N MET A 113 11.94 10.36 10.29
CA MET A 113 10.57 10.58 9.80
C MET A 113 9.72 9.32 10.04
N LEU A 114 10.20 8.15 9.64
CA LEU A 114 9.48 6.89 9.78
C LEU A 114 9.27 6.50 11.25
N ARG A 115 10.09 6.97 12.18
CA ARG A 115 9.81 6.81 13.63
C ARG A 115 8.59 7.58 14.09
N VAL A 116 8.30 8.75 13.51
CA VAL A 116 7.08 9.51 13.80
C VAL A 116 5.85 8.73 13.30
N TYR A 117 5.93 8.18 12.09
CA TYR A 117 4.88 7.29 11.55
C TYR A 117 4.71 6.02 12.39
N ASN A 118 5.81 5.41 12.84
CA ASN A 118 5.78 4.25 13.73
C ASN A 118 5.01 4.56 15.03
N ASN A 119 5.36 5.66 15.69
CA ASN A 119 4.70 6.05 16.93
C ASN A 119 3.23 6.43 16.71
N THR A 120 2.89 6.98 15.54
CA THR A 120 1.51 7.26 15.16
C THR A 120 0.71 5.96 14.95
N ALA A 121 1.30 4.95 14.28
CA ALA A 121 0.69 3.64 14.11
C ALA A 121 0.41 2.94 15.46
N ARG A 122 1.31 3.12 16.44
CA ARG A 122 1.12 2.64 17.82
C ARG A 122 0.04 3.42 18.57
N TYR A 123 -0.01 4.74 18.41
CA TYR A 123 -0.91 5.61 19.16
C TYR A 123 -2.35 5.51 18.66
N VAL A 124 -2.54 5.52 17.35
CA VAL A 124 -3.86 5.42 16.72
C VAL A 124 -4.13 3.96 16.38
N ASP A 125 -4.41 3.18 17.42
CA ASP A 125 -4.92 1.83 17.24
C ASP A 125 -6.29 1.86 16.53
N GLN A 126 -6.56 0.85 15.70
CA GLN A 126 -7.74 0.78 14.86
C GLN A 126 -9.00 0.55 15.70
N GLY A 127 -9.55 1.63 16.29
CA GLY A 127 -10.84 1.64 16.95
C GLY A 127 -10.87 1.07 18.37
N GLY A 128 -9.85 1.35 19.19
CA GLY A 128 -9.82 0.97 20.60
C GLY A 128 -9.37 -0.48 20.79
N ASN A 129 -8.21 -0.81 20.26
CA ASN A 129 -7.54 -2.11 20.37
C ASN A 129 -8.17 -3.27 19.56
N LYS A 130 -8.96 -2.98 18.51
CA LYS A 130 -9.44 -4.05 17.60
C LYS A 130 -8.32 -4.58 16.71
N ARG A 131 -7.38 -3.71 16.29
CA ARG A 131 -6.13 -4.03 15.56
C ARG A 131 -5.12 -2.86 15.74
N PRO A 132 -3.81 -3.11 15.83
CA PRO A 132 -2.82 -2.02 15.75
C PRO A 132 -2.84 -1.36 14.36
N GLY A 133 -2.51 -0.06 14.28
CA GLY A 133 -2.36 0.63 13.00
C GLY A 133 -1.28 -0.05 12.14
N ALA A 134 -1.55 -0.28 10.86
CA ALA A 134 -0.69 -1.06 9.99
C ALA A 134 -0.37 -0.28 8.71
N PHE A 135 0.87 0.23 8.63
CA PHE A 135 1.35 1.00 7.49
C PHE A 135 2.51 0.24 6.83
N ALA A 136 2.40 -0.05 5.53
CA ALA A 136 3.48 -0.54 4.69
C ALA A 136 4.15 0.65 4.00
N ILE A 137 5.44 0.81 4.22
CA ILE A 137 6.26 1.86 3.64
C ILE A 137 6.91 1.33 2.38
N TYR A 138 6.71 2.01 1.26
CA TYR A 138 7.25 1.67 -0.05
C TYR A 138 8.42 2.59 -0.40
N LEU A 139 9.58 1.99 -0.67
CA LEU A 139 10.79 2.70 -1.06
C LEU A 139 11.39 2.10 -2.34
N GLU A 140 11.86 2.96 -3.24
CA GLU A 140 12.61 2.53 -4.42
C GLU A 140 14.10 2.32 -4.09
N PRO A 141 14.75 1.26 -4.61
CA PRO A 141 16.09 0.85 -4.18
C PRO A 141 17.23 1.79 -4.61
N TRP A 142 16.95 2.82 -5.43
CA TRP A 142 17.92 3.88 -5.75
C TRP A 142 18.06 4.91 -4.63
N HIS A 143 17.15 4.93 -3.66
CA HIS A 143 17.16 5.93 -2.61
C HIS A 143 18.40 5.77 -1.70
N LEU A 144 19.04 6.89 -1.33
CA LEU A 144 20.29 6.86 -0.54
C LEU A 144 20.17 6.15 0.82
N ASP A 145 19.06 6.36 1.53
CA ASP A 145 18.80 5.75 2.85
C ASP A 145 18.33 4.27 2.76
N ILE A 146 18.49 3.59 1.62
CA ILE A 146 17.95 2.23 1.40
C ILE A 146 18.52 1.18 2.37
N PHE A 147 19.80 1.26 2.73
CA PHE A 147 20.40 0.27 3.64
C PHE A 147 19.84 0.42 5.06
N GLU A 148 19.73 1.66 5.54
CA GLU A 148 19.16 1.98 6.83
C GLU A 148 17.66 1.65 6.88
N PHE A 149 16.95 1.81 5.76
CA PHE A 149 15.55 1.39 5.61
C PHE A 149 15.38 -0.13 5.81
N LEU A 150 16.27 -0.95 5.24
CA LEU A 150 16.25 -2.41 5.37
C LEU A 150 16.48 -2.89 6.81
N ASP A 151 17.09 -2.08 7.66
CA ASP A 151 17.35 -2.39 9.07
C ASP A 151 16.20 -2.01 10.01
N LEU A 152 15.21 -1.22 9.58
CA LEU A 152 14.20 -0.62 10.46
C LEU A 152 13.34 -1.65 11.22
N LYS A 153 13.14 -2.85 10.65
CA LYS A 153 12.35 -3.93 11.25
C LYS A 153 13.18 -4.89 12.11
N LYS A 154 14.52 -4.88 11.99
CA LYS A 154 15.39 -5.82 12.70
C LYS A 154 15.21 -5.69 14.22
N ASN A 155 15.20 -6.83 14.92
CA ASN A 155 15.03 -6.84 16.37
C ASN A 155 16.26 -6.25 17.09
N THR A 156 17.46 -6.53 16.57
CA THR A 156 18.72 -6.00 17.08
C THR A 156 18.94 -4.55 16.65
N GLY A 157 19.81 -3.82 17.33
CA GLY A 157 20.19 -2.43 17.02
C GLY A 157 19.60 -1.39 17.98
N LYS A 158 19.93 -0.11 17.75
CA LYS A 158 19.51 1.00 18.60
C LYS A 158 18.05 1.38 18.33
N GLU A 159 17.28 1.67 19.37
CA GLU A 159 15.86 2.04 19.25
C GLU A 159 15.64 3.31 18.40
N GLU A 160 16.62 4.22 18.35
CA GLU A 160 16.54 5.42 17.53
C GLU A 160 16.66 5.14 16.03
N GLN A 161 17.03 3.92 15.66
CA GLN A 161 17.22 3.47 14.28
C GLN A 161 16.22 2.37 13.91
N ARG A 162 15.10 2.26 14.63
CA ARG A 162 14.09 1.21 14.44
C ARG A 162 12.69 1.76 14.37
N ALA A 163 11.87 1.11 13.57
CA ALA A 163 10.45 1.41 13.36
C ALA A 163 9.68 0.08 13.18
N ARG A 164 9.72 -0.75 14.23
CA ARG A 164 9.30 -2.16 14.16
C ARG A 164 7.80 -2.37 14.07
N ASP A 165 6.98 -1.36 14.32
CA ASP A 165 5.53 -1.44 14.19
C ASP A 165 5.06 -1.18 12.75
N LEU A 166 5.95 -0.68 11.88
CA LEU A 166 5.70 -0.51 10.45
C LEU A 166 6.00 -1.79 9.66
N PHE A 167 5.45 -1.88 8.45
CA PHE A 167 5.78 -2.87 7.43
C PHE A 167 6.62 -2.21 6.34
N PHE A 168 7.45 -2.99 5.65
CA PHE A 168 8.40 -2.47 4.67
C PHE A 168 8.27 -3.20 3.35
N ALA A 169 8.34 -2.45 2.25
CA ALA A 169 8.19 -2.93 0.90
C ALA A 169 9.15 -2.20 -0.04
N LEU A 170 9.65 -2.93 -1.04
CA LEU A 170 10.45 -2.36 -2.12
C LEU A 170 9.60 -2.19 -3.38
N TRP A 171 9.75 -1.04 -4.02
CA TRP A 171 9.18 -0.73 -5.32
C TRP A 171 10.32 -0.73 -6.36
N ILE A 172 10.52 -1.88 -6.99
CA ILE A 172 11.78 -2.24 -7.65
C ILE A 172 11.69 -1.96 -9.16
N PRO A 173 12.54 -1.07 -9.72
CA PRO A 173 12.66 -0.92 -11.17
C PRO A 173 13.38 -2.13 -11.80
N ASP A 174 13.03 -2.46 -13.04
CA ASP A 174 13.64 -3.53 -13.84
C ASP A 174 15.16 -3.31 -13.94
N LEU A 175 15.61 -2.05 -14.04
CA LEU A 175 17.03 -1.68 -14.09
C LEU A 175 17.83 -2.21 -12.90
N PHE A 176 17.30 -2.13 -11.68
CA PHE A 176 18.01 -2.64 -10.51
C PHE A 176 18.29 -4.13 -10.67
N MET A 177 17.29 -4.91 -11.09
CA MET A 177 17.43 -6.35 -11.30
C MET A 177 18.43 -6.68 -12.43
N LYS A 178 18.41 -5.92 -13.54
CA LYS A 178 19.40 -6.05 -14.63
C LYS A 178 20.84 -5.82 -14.13
N ARG A 179 21.04 -4.83 -13.26
CA ARG A 179 22.37 -4.52 -12.68
C ARG A 179 22.82 -5.54 -11.63
N VAL A 180 21.89 -6.12 -10.86
CA VAL A 180 22.18 -7.22 -9.93
C VAL A 180 22.68 -8.45 -10.69
N GLU A 181 21.99 -8.84 -11.76
CA GLU A 181 22.34 -9.99 -12.60
C GLU A 181 23.73 -9.87 -13.20
N THR A 182 24.09 -8.68 -13.67
CA THR A 182 25.37 -8.39 -14.34
C THR A 182 26.47 -7.87 -13.39
N ASN A 183 26.19 -7.83 -12.08
CA ASN A 183 27.09 -7.30 -11.03
C ASN A 183 27.65 -5.89 -11.32
N GLN A 184 26.80 -5.04 -11.88
CA GLN A 184 27.15 -3.65 -12.18
C GLN A 184 27.07 -2.77 -10.93
N ASP A 185 27.54 -1.54 -11.08
CA ASP A 185 27.41 -0.50 -10.06
C ASP A 185 25.97 0.00 -9.98
N TRP A 186 25.56 0.33 -8.76
CA TRP A 186 24.26 0.90 -8.44
C TRP A 186 24.45 2.23 -7.72
N SER A 187 23.93 3.29 -8.33
CA SER A 187 24.02 4.65 -7.83
C SER A 187 22.86 4.96 -6.87
N LEU A 188 23.22 5.42 -5.69
CA LEU A 188 22.27 5.87 -4.70
C LEU A 188 22.15 7.38 -4.73
N MET A 189 20.91 7.84 -4.84
CA MET A 189 20.55 9.23 -5.14
C MET A 189 19.63 9.80 -4.06
N CYS A 190 19.63 11.12 -3.93
CA CYS A 190 18.64 11.85 -3.16
C CYS A 190 17.57 12.41 -4.11
N PRO A 191 16.26 12.26 -3.85
CA PRO A 191 15.21 12.76 -4.73
C PRO A 191 15.25 14.28 -4.93
N ASN A 192 15.66 15.07 -3.93
CA ASN A 192 15.85 16.52 -4.10
C ASN A 192 16.99 16.85 -5.08
N GLU A 193 18.02 16.00 -5.15
CA GLU A 193 19.13 16.14 -6.10
C GLU A 193 18.86 15.41 -7.42
N CYS A 194 17.89 14.50 -7.51
CA CYS A 194 17.54 13.69 -8.68
C CYS A 194 16.01 13.54 -8.77
N PRO A 195 15.28 14.64 -9.04
CA PRO A 195 13.82 14.65 -8.97
C PRO A 195 13.16 13.84 -10.08
N GLY A 196 11.95 13.35 -9.81
CA GLY A 196 11.09 12.72 -10.83
C GLY A 196 11.37 11.24 -11.10
N LEU A 197 12.37 10.62 -10.45
CA LEU A 197 12.60 9.17 -10.56
C LEU A 197 11.38 8.35 -10.10
N ASP A 198 10.62 8.83 -9.13
CA ASP A 198 9.36 8.23 -8.66
C ASP A 198 8.16 8.52 -9.58
N ASP A 199 8.28 9.48 -10.49
CA ASP A 199 7.24 9.89 -11.45
C ASP A 199 7.39 9.24 -12.83
N VAL A 200 8.45 8.45 -13.06
CA VAL A 200 8.68 7.72 -14.33
C VAL A 200 8.93 6.24 -14.07
N TRP A 201 8.71 5.40 -15.08
CA TRP A 201 8.92 3.94 -15.02
C TRP A 201 9.47 3.41 -16.35
N GLY A 202 9.97 2.16 -16.33
CA GLY A 202 10.47 1.47 -17.51
C GLY A 202 11.62 2.21 -18.21
N GLU A 203 11.55 2.33 -19.53
CA GLU A 203 12.62 2.96 -20.33
C GLU A 203 12.84 4.44 -19.99
N GLU A 204 11.78 5.16 -19.58
CA GLU A 204 11.89 6.56 -19.20
C GLU A 204 12.65 6.72 -17.86
N PHE A 205 12.37 5.83 -16.91
CA PHE A 205 13.15 5.71 -15.67
C PHE A 205 14.61 5.39 -15.95
N GLU A 206 14.89 4.40 -16.80
CA GLU A 206 16.25 3.99 -17.16
C GLU A 206 17.06 5.17 -17.72
N LYS A 207 16.49 5.89 -18.71
CA LYS A 207 17.13 7.06 -19.32
C LYS A 207 17.38 8.18 -18.31
N LEU A 208 16.39 8.49 -17.46
CA LEU A 208 16.52 9.57 -16.48
C LEU A 208 17.59 9.24 -15.43
N TYR A 209 17.55 8.02 -14.87
CA TYR A 209 18.51 7.55 -13.89
C TYR A 209 19.94 7.56 -14.43
N GLU A 210 20.17 7.00 -15.62
CA GLU A 210 21.50 7.00 -16.26
C GLU A 210 21.99 8.42 -16.60
N SER A 211 21.07 9.33 -16.96
CA SER A 211 21.44 10.73 -17.18
C SER A 211 21.96 11.40 -15.90
N TYR A 212 21.41 11.07 -14.73
CA TYR A 212 21.89 11.58 -13.45
C TYR A 212 23.24 10.99 -13.05
N GLU A 213 23.49 9.72 -13.38
CA GLU A 213 24.81 9.12 -13.23
C GLU A 213 25.86 9.84 -14.09
N GLN A 214 25.55 10.14 -15.35
CA GLN A 214 26.45 10.89 -16.26
C GLN A 214 26.71 12.32 -15.81
N GLN A 215 25.72 12.96 -15.17
CA GLN A 215 25.86 14.30 -14.58
C GLN A 215 26.64 14.30 -13.26
N GLY A 216 27.00 13.13 -12.72
CA GLY A 216 27.64 13.01 -11.41
C GLY A 216 26.71 13.35 -10.24
N ARG A 217 25.38 13.32 -10.44
CA ARG A 217 24.37 13.59 -9.40
C ARG A 217 24.13 12.33 -8.56
N VAL A 218 25.21 11.78 -8.00
CA VAL A 218 25.20 10.53 -7.24
C VAL A 218 25.88 10.75 -5.89
N ARG A 219 25.23 10.31 -4.81
CA ARG A 219 25.73 10.51 -3.45
C ARG A 219 26.60 9.34 -2.98
N ARG A 220 26.27 8.11 -3.39
CA ARG A 220 27.03 6.89 -3.07
C ARG A 220 26.87 5.88 -4.18
N VAL A 221 27.95 5.23 -4.59
CA VAL A 221 27.93 4.09 -5.52
C VAL A 221 28.23 2.82 -4.74
N VAL A 222 27.43 1.78 -4.94
CA VAL A 222 27.64 0.44 -4.38
C VAL A 222 27.59 -0.60 -5.49
N LYS A 223 28.05 -1.82 -5.23
CA LYS A 223 27.72 -2.93 -6.14
C LYS A 223 26.24 -3.27 -6.02
N ALA A 224 25.55 -3.49 -7.13
CA ALA A 224 24.15 -3.87 -7.12
C ALA A 224 23.91 -5.15 -6.28
N GLN A 225 24.83 -6.11 -6.35
CA GLN A 225 24.79 -7.33 -5.55
C GLN A 225 25.01 -7.09 -4.05
N GLN A 226 25.71 -6.02 -3.65
CA GLN A 226 25.85 -5.66 -2.24
C GLN A 226 24.50 -5.22 -1.67
N LEU A 227 23.74 -4.40 -2.39
CA LEU A 227 22.38 -4.03 -1.99
C LEU A 227 21.45 -5.25 -2.02
N TRP A 228 21.56 -6.10 -3.05
CA TRP A 228 20.81 -7.34 -3.13
C TRP A 228 21.04 -8.27 -1.93
N TYR A 229 22.29 -8.41 -1.49
CA TYR A 229 22.64 -9.18 -0.30
C TYR A 229 21.97 -8.61 0.95
N ALA A 230 21.98 -7.28 1.15
CA ALA A 230 21.31 -6.63 2.26
C ALA A 230 19.79 -6.85 2.25
N ILE A 231 19.16 -6.88 1.07
CA ILE A 231 17.73 -7.19 0.92
C ILE A 231 17.44 -8.62 1.38
N ILE A 232 18.23 -9.60 0.92
CA ILE A 232 18.08 -11.01 1.30
C ILE A 232 18.34 -11.21 2.80
N GLU A 233 19.34 -10.55 3.36
CA GLU A 233 19.63 -10.60 4.79
C GLU A 233 18.44 -10.10 5.62
N SER A 234 17.88 -8.93 5.25
CA SER A 234 16.68 -8.39 5.91
C SER A 234 15.47 -9.34 5.82
N GLN A 235 15.26 -9.95 4.65
CA GLN A 235 14.22 -10.97 4.45
C GLN A 235 14.45 -12.22 5.29
N THR A 236 15.70 -12.65 5.43
CA THR A 236 16.08 -13.81 6.24
C THR A 236 15.80 -13.55 7.72
N GLU A 237 16.11 -12.33 8.20
CA GLU A 237 15.90 -11.96 9.60
C GLU A 237 14.42 -11.68 9.94
N THR A 238 13.67 -11.08 9.01
CA THR A 238 12.36 -10.48 9.33
C THR A 238 11.19 -10.94 8.46
N GLY A 239 11.46 -11.66 7.37
CA GLY A 239 10.47 -11.99 6.33
C GLY A 239 10.07 -10.82 5.43
N THR A 240 10.71 -9.66 5.60
CA THR A 240 10.44 -8.40 4.85
C THR A 240 11.78 -7.78 4.40
N PRO A 241 11.82 -6.87 3.40
CA PRO A 241 10.71 -6.18 2.76
C PRO A 241 9.90 -7.05 1.79
N TYR A 242 8.66 -6.64 1.54
CA TYR A 242 7.87 -7.13 0.40
C TYR A 242 8.56 -6.76 -0.92
N MET A 243 8.34 -7.58 -1.95
CA MET A 243 8.99 -7.41 -3.25
C MET A 243 7.94 -7.10 -4.31
N LEU A 244 7.99 -5.89 -4.87
CA LEU A 244 7.11 -5.50 -5.96
C LEU A 244 7.91 -4.88 -7.10
N TYR A 245 7.59 -5.25 -8.33
CA TYR A 245 8.30 -4.81 -9.52
C TYR A 245 7.57 -3.64 -10.18
N LYS A 246 8.04 -2.41 -9.91
CA LYS A 246 7.47 -1.13 -10.33
C LYS A 246 7.07 -1.12 -11.80
N ASP A 247 7.97 -1.54 -12.67
CA ASP A 247 7.76 -1.46 -14.11
C ASP A 247 6.74 -2.48 -14.58
N SER A 248 6.74 -3.69 -14.01
CA SER A 248 5.71 -4.68 -14.28
C SER A 248 4.32 -4.25 -13.82
N CYS A 249 4.23 -3.60 -12.65
CA CYS A 249 2.99 -3.04 -12.12
C CYS A 249 2.45 -1.92 -13.01
N ASN A 250 3.30 -0.95 -13.37
CA ASN A 250 2.90 0.18 -14.22
C ASN A 250 2.53 -0.26 -15.64
N ARG A 251 3.37 -1.07 -16.29
CA ARG A 251 3.17 -1.53 -17.69
C ARG A 251 1.84 -2.25 -17.92
N LYS A 252 1.36 -2.97 -16.92
CA LYS A 252 0.16 -3.82 -17.00
C LYS A 252 -1.06 -3.22 -16.30
N SER A 253 -0.95 -2.02 -15.75
CA SER A 253 -2.09 -1.36 -15.11
C SER A 253 -3.00 -0.73 -16.15
N ASN A 254 -4.30 -0.95 -16.00
CA ASN A 254 -5.31 -0.19 -16.75
C ASN A 254 -5.38 1.27 -16.32
N GLN A 255 -4.75 1.63 -15.19
CA GLN A 255 -4.65 3.01 -14.68
C GLN A 255 -3.35 3.72 -15.12
N GLN A 256 -2.52 3.12 -15.98
CA GLN A 256 -1.29 3.76 -16.46
C GLN A 256 -1.54 5.10 -17.17
N ASN A 257 -2.77 5.33 -17.64
CA ASN A 257 -3.23 6.59 -18.23
C ASN A 257 -3.31 7.76 -17.23
N LEU A 258 -3.28 7.49 -15.92
CA LEU A 258 -3.31 8.52 -14.87
C LEU A 258 -1.91 9.03 -14.51
N GLY A 259 -0.87 8.26 -14.83
CA GLY A 259 0.53 8.54 -14.50
C GLY A 259 1.21 7.35 -13.83
N THR A 260 2.41 7.58 -13.30
CA THR A 260 3.20 6.54 -12.64
C THR A 260 2.60 6.17 -11.29
N ILE A 261 2.33 4.89 -11.10
CA ILE A 261 1.92 4.29 -9.83
C ILE A 261 3.16 4.13 -8.95
N LYS A 262 3.09 4.71 -7.74
CA LYS A 262 4.24 4.87 -6.83
C LYS A 262 4.35 3.79 -5.76
N CYS A 263 3.29 3.04 -5.48
CA CYS A 263 3.30 1.96 -4.49
C CYS A 263 2.14 0.99 -4.70
N SER A 264 2.12 -0.05 -3.85
CA SER A 264 0.95 -0.89 -3.61
C SER A 264 0.38 -0.60 -2.21
N ASN A 265 -0.56 -1.42 -1.74
CA ASN A 265 -1.22 -1.27 -0.44
C ASN A 265 -0.49 -2.04 0.68
N LEU A 266 -1.10 -2.16 1.85
CA LEU A 266 -0.54 -2.92 2.99
C LEU A 266 -0.22 -4.39 2.63
N CYS A 267 -1.03 -5.03 1.78
CA CYS A 267 -1.01 -6.48 1.53
C CYS A 267 -0.53 -6.88 0.13
N THR A 268 0.02 -5.92 -0.62
CA THR A 268 0.71 -6.08 -1.91
C THR A 268 -0.13 -6.51 -3.11
N GLU A 269 -1.46 -6.60 -2.97
CA GLU A 269 -2.37 -7.04 -4.03
C GLU A 269 -2.97 -5.91 -4.87
N ILE A 270 -2.98 -4.67 -4.34
CA ILE A 270 -3.61 -3.53 -5.02
C ILE A 270 -2.57 -2.62 -5.64
N VAL A 271 -2.76 -2.29 -6.92
CA VAL A 271 -1.87 -1.44 -7.71
C VAL A 271 -2.73 -0.34 -8.32
N GLU A 272 -2.88 0.75 -7.58
CA GLU A 272 -3.72 1.89 -7.93
C GLU A 272 -2.91 3.19 -7.89
N TYR A 273 -3.27 4.12 -8.77
CA TYR A 273 -2.64 5.44 -8.86
C TYR A 273 -2.89 6.25 -7.58
N THR A 274 -1.89 7.03 -7.18
CA THR A 274 -1.99 7.96 -6.04
C THR A 274 -1.29 9.26 -6.41
N SER A 275 -1.79 10.37 -5.87
CA SER A 275 -1.20 11.68 -6.06
C SER A 275 -1.34 12.51 -4.79
N LYS A 276 -0.83 13.75 -4.81
CA LYS A 276 -1.04 14.71 -3.71
C LYS A 276 -2.53 14.96 -3.40
N ASP A 277 -3.40 14.77 -4.38
CA ASP A 277 -4.83 15.08 -4.32
C ASP A 277 -5.71 13.82 -4.35
N GLU A 278 -5.13 12.62 -4.50
CA GLU A 278 -5.86 11.36 -4.64
C GLU A 278 -5.30 10.28 -3.72
N VAL A 279 -6.14 9.80 -2.81
CA VAL A 279 -5.87 8.63 -1.95
C VAL A 279 -6.66 7.44 -2.47
N ALA A 280 -5.97 6.43 -2.98
CA ALA A 280 -6.64 5.26 -3.56
C ALA A 280 -7.20 4.33 -2.48
N VAL A 281 -8.23 3.54 -2.82
CA VAL A 281 -9.07 2.83 -1.85
C VAL A 281 -9.40 1.42 -2.33
N CYS A 282 -9.15 0.45 -1.46
CA CYS A 282 -9.38 -0.96 -1.74
C CYS A 282 -10.80 -1.41 -1.31
N ASN A 283 -11.70 -1.61 -2.28
CA ASN A 283 -13.01 -2.22 -2.08
C ASN A 283 -12.94 -3.74 -2.33
N LEU A 284 -13.02 -4.54 -1.27
CA LEU A 284 -12.63 -5.95 -1.32
C LEU A 284 -13.78 -6.92 -0.96
N ALA A 285 -13.80 -8.05 -1.66
CA ALA A 285 -14.57 -9.25 -1.35
C ALA A 285 -13.80 -10.48 -1.87
N SER A 286 -14.10 -11.67 -1.36
CA SER A 286 -13.44 -12.91 -1.80
C SER A 286 -14.45 -14.01 -2.10
N ILE A 287 -14.14 -14.80 -3.14
CA ILE A 287 -14.96 -15.92 -3.60
C ILE A 287 -14.48 -17.21 -2.92
N ALA A 288 -15.42 -18.00 -2.40
CA ALA A 288 -15.13 -19.31 -1.84
C ALA A 288 -15.00 -20.35 -2.96
N LEU A 289 -13.82 -20.43 -3.61
CA LEU A 289 -13.60 -21.25 -4.81
C LEU A 289 -13.97 -22.73 -4.66
N ASN A 290 -13.93 -23.27 -3.44
CA ASN A 290 -14.32 -24.64 -3.12
C ASN A 290 -15.83 -24.91 -3.32
N MET A 291 -16.68 -23.89 -3.32
CA MET A 291 -18.14 -24.03 -3.48
C MET A 291 -18.56 -24.39 -4.90
N TYR A 292 -17.65 -24.22 -5.88
CA TYR A 292 -17.95 -24.38 -7.30
C TYR A 292 -17.54 -25.76 -7.84
N VAL A 293 -17.10 -26.68 -6.97
CA VAL A 293 -16.80 -28.07 -7.35
C VAL A 293 -18.08 -28.92 -7.21
N THR A 294 -18.49 -29.57 -8.29
CA THR A 294 -19.69 -30.43 -8.29
C THR A 294 -19.39 -31.83 -7.73
N PRO A 295 -20.41 -32.61 -7.32
CA PRO A 295 -20.22 -34.01 -6.90
C PRO A 295 -19.55 -34.90 -7.96
N GLU A 296 -19.67 -34.56 -9.24
CA GLU A 296 -19.04 -35.24 -10.39
C GLU A 296 -17.57 -34.81 -10.59
N HIS A 297 -16.98 -34.06 -9.65
CA HIS A 297 -15.63 -33.53 -9.71
C HIS A 297 -15.36 -32.62 -10.91
N THR A 298 -16.38 -31.88 -11.34
CA THR A 298 -16.25 -30.81 -12.33
C THR A 298 -16.28 -29.43 -11.66
N TYR A 299 -15.79 -28.41 -12.36
CA TYR A 299 -15.79 -27.03 -11.85
C TYR A 299 -16.85 -26.20 -12.58
N ASP A 300 -17.83 -25.66 -11.84
CA ASP A 300 -18.92 -24.86 -12.39
C ASP A 300 -18.49 -23.41 -12.64
N PHE A 301 -17.80 -23.21 -13.77
CA PHE A 301 -17.39 -21.89 -14.23
C PHE A 301 -18.56 -20.96 -14.53
N LYS A 302 -19.74 -21.51 -14.87
CA LYS A 302 -20.93 -20.70 -15.15
C LYS A 302 -21.45 -20.07 -13.87
N LYS A 303 -21.57 -20.86 -12.79
CA LYS A 303 -21.98 -20.34 -11.48
C LYS A 303 -20.94 -19.37 -10.92
N LEU A 304 -19.64 -19.66 -11.09
CA LEU A 304 -18.58 -18.74 -10.69
C LEU A 304 -18.73 -17.36 -11.36
N ALA A 305 -18.95 -17.34 -12.67
CA ALA A 305 -19.15 -16.09 -13.41
C ALA A 305 -20.42 -15.34 -12.97
N GLU A 306 -21.50 -16.07 -12.66
CA GLU A 306 -22.75 -15.50 -12.15
C GLU A 306 -22.55 -14.80 -10.80
N VAL A 307 -21.97 -15.50 -9.81
CA VAL A 307 -21.70 -14.94 -8.48
C VAL A 307 -20.72 -13.77 -8.57
N THR A 308 -19.69 -13.88 -9.41
CA THR A 308 -18.73 -12.78 -9.64
C THR A 308 -19.42 -11.50 -10.10
N LYS A 309 -20.42 -11.58 -10.99
CA LYS A 309 -21.19 -10.40 -11.43
C LYS A 309 -21.94 -9.73 -10.28
N VAL A 310 -22.50 -10.52 -9.35
CA VAL A 310 -23.16 -9.97 -8.15
C VAL A 310 -22.14 -9.25 -7.27
N ILE A 311 -20.97 -9.85 -7.02
CA ILE A 311 -19.91 -9.22 -6.23
C ILE A 311 -19.49 -7.89 -6.84
N VAL A 312 -19.29 -7.82 -8.16
CA VAL A 312 -18.95 -6.56 -8.86
C VAL A 312 -20.01 -5.49 -8.61
N ARG A 313 -21.31 -5.81 -8.75
CA ARG A 313 -22.39 -4.86 -8.46
C ARG A 313 -22.41 -4.42 -7.00
N ASN A 314 -22.14 -5.34 -6.08
CA ASN A 314 -22.11 -5.05 -4.65
C ASN A 314 -20.96 -4.10 -4.30
N LEU A 315 -19.76 -4.36 -4.80
CA LEU A 315 -18.60 -3.49 -4.60
C LEU A 315 -18.80 -2.12 -5.24
N ASN A 316 -19.45 -2.06 -6.41
CA ASN A 316 -19.79 -0.78 -7.04
C ASN A 316 -20.76 0.04 -6.19
N LYS A 317 -21.79 -0.58 -5.60
CA LYS A 317 -22.68 0.10 -4.64
C LYS A 317 -21.92 0.55 -3.38
N ILE A 318 -20.92 -0.23 -2.93
CA ILE A 318 -20.10 0.10 -1.76
C ILE A 318 -19.35 1.42 -1.97
N ILE A 319 -18.82 1.69 -3.16
CA ILE A 319 -18.15 2.95 -3.49
C ILE A 319 -19.04 4.16 -3.14
N ASP A 320 -20.31 4.13 -3.57
CA ASP A 320 -21.23 5.26 -3.39
C ASP A 320 -21.70 5.46 -1.94
N ILE A 321 -21.71 4.41 -1.12
CA ILE A 321 -22.26 4.44 0.25
C ILE A 321 -21.18 4.54 1.33
N ASN A 322 -19.92 4.31 0.96
CA ASN A 322 -18.79 4.31 1.87
C ASN A 322 -18.59 5.69 2.49
N TYR A 323 -18.32 5.73 3.79
CA TYR A 323 -17.88 6.94 4.45
C TYR A 323 -16.35 7.02 4.40
N TYR A 324 -15.83 7.95 3.59
CA TYR A 324 -14.39 8.13 3.41
C TYR A 324 -13.78 8.92 4.59
N PRO A 325 -12.63 8.48 5.13
CA PRO A 325 -12.00 9.12 6.29
C PRO A 325 -11.29 10.45 5.96
N VAL A 326 -10.97 10.66 4.68
CA VAL A 326 -10.32 11.85 4.10
C VAL A 326 -11.02 12.19 2.77
N PRO A 327 -10.95 13.46 2.30
CA PRO A 327 -11.63 13.90 1.08
C PRO A 327 -10.89 13.56 -0.22
N GLU A 328 -9.57 13.40 -0.17
CA GLU A 328 -8.74 12.91 -1.31
C GLU A 328 -9.05 11.46 -1.67
#